data_AF-A0A7V1D1A7-F1
#
_entry.id   AF-A0A7V1D1A7-F1
#
_cell.length_a   1.000
_cell.length_b   1.000
_cell.length_c   1.000
_cell.angle_alpha   90.00
_cell.angle_beta   90.00
_cell.angle_gamma   90.00
#
_symmetry.space_group_name_H-M   'P 1'
#
loop_
_entity.id
_entity.type
_entity.pdbx_description
1 polymer ?
#
loop_
_entity_poly.entity_id
_entity_poly.type
_entity_poly.pdbx_seq_one_letter_code
_entity_poly.pdbx_strand_id
1 'polypeptide(L)'
;MRNGILICMLLLLTACQQPTIYVYTESLTKFQTEQLSVRLQQQSLPYQFTQLPVPKEFTAATLLTSEDKLLTAETEQLADIMQAMGYQPQLNYVSVANHHYSDGNIGFYLRGEQIEQGFDLPQQLRTTGCVEDRYNNLKVRFFDNLVEVTLLNGARAQLVWQRYENYLVINYRDTSQSYTHSSPLVATPFGEKPSDTFRYNAHIEGPQWLNCSLQVVYMD
;
A
#
# COMPACT_ATOMS: atom_id res chain seq x y z
N MET A 1 45.09 -37.46 -21.49
CA MET A 1 44.94 -36.51 -20.35
C MET A 1 43.92 -35.40 -20.68
N ARG A 2 42.74 -35.73 -21.22
CA ARG A 2 41.75 -34.74 -21.72
C ARG A 2 40.38 -34.80 -21.03
N ASN A 3 40.17 -35.82 -20.19
CA ASN A 3 38.87 -36.07 -19.54
C ASN A 3 38.85 -35.65 -18.06
N GLY A 4 40.00 -35.30 -17.47
CA GLY A 4 40.09 -34.82 -16.08
C GLY A 4 39.74 -33.33 -15.92
N ILE A 5 39.86 -32.54 -16.98
CA ILE A 5 39.57 -31.09 -16.94
C ILE A 5 38.05 -30.83 -17.03
N LEU A 6 37.28 -31.68 -17.71
CA LEU A 6 35.83 -31.52 -17.81
C LEU A 6 35.11 -31.76 -16.47
N ILE A 7 35.62 -32.65 -15.63
CA ILE A 7 34.96 -33.01 -14.36
C ILE A 7 35.10 -31.87 -13.32
N CYS A 8 36.20 -31.12 -13.33
CA CYS A 8 36.35 -29.93 -12.46
C CYS A 8 35.45 -28.75 -12.88
N MET A 9 35.05 -28.64 -14.16
CA MET A 9 34.16 -27.56 -14.61
C MET A 9 32.68 -27.82 -14.30
N LEU A 10 32.26 -29.08 -14.14
CA LEU A 10 30.87 -29.43 -13.81
C LEU A 10 30.54 -29.25 -12.31
N LEU A 11 31.53 -29.15 -11.43
CA LEU A 11 31.32 -28.91 -9.99
C LEU A 11 31.11 -27.42 -9.64
N LEU A 12 31.44 -26.50 -10.56
CA LEU A 12 31.33 -25.05 -10.34
C LEU A 12 29.93 -24.47 -10.63
N LEU A 13 28.97 -25.29 -11.05
CA LEU A 13 27.62 -24.87 -11.45
C LEU A 13 26.52 -25.21 -10.44
N THR A 14 26.88 -25.75 -9.27
CA THR A 14 25.94 -25.81 -8.14
C THR A 14 25.94 -24.47 -7.42
N ALA A 15 25.35 -23.46 -8.05
CA ALA A 15 24.83 -22.32 -7.29
C ALA A 15 23.67 -22.87 -6.46
N CYS A 16 23.97 -23.42 -5.27
CA CYS A 16 22.96 -23.74 -4.29
C CYS A 16 22.25 -22.43 -3.98
N GLN A 17 21.04 -22.27 -4.51
CA GLN A 17 20.19 -21.12 -4.26
C GLN A 17 19.92 -21.09 -2.75
N GLN A 18 20.56 -20.16 -2.05
CA GLN A 18 20.43 -20.03 -0.60
C GLN A 18 19.10 -19.34 -0.29
N PRO A 19 18.35 -19.80 0.72
CA PRO A 19 17.14 -19.10 1.18
C PRO A 19 17.43 -17.63 1.47
N THR A 20 16.59 -16.74 0.94
CA THR A 20 16.75 -15.29 1.07
C THR A 20 15.50 -14.66 1.68
N ILE A 21 15.70 -13.65 2.52
CA ILE A 21 14.62 -12.83 3.08
C ILE A 21 14.35 -11.68 2.12
N TYR A 22 13.15 -11.63 1.52
CA TYR A 22 12.71 -10.50 0.71
C TYR A 22 11.90 -9.54 1.57
N VAL A 23 12.44 -8.35 1.75
CA VAL A 23 11.94 -7.36 2.70
C VAL A 23 11.12 -6.32 1.95
N TYR A 24 9.81 -6.34 2.19
CA TYR A 24 8.84 -5.39 1.67
C TYR A 24 8.51 -4.42 2.78
N THR A 25 8.84 -3.15 2.57
CA THR A 25 8.56 -2.10 3.55
C THR A 25 7.72 -1.00 2.94
N GLU A 26 6.75 -0.52 3.71
CA GLU A 26 5.93 0.63 3.34
C GLU A 26 5.89 1.61 4.50
N SER A 27 6.02 2.90 4.22
CA SER A 27 5.86 3.99 5.21
C SER A 27 6.74 3.89 6.46
N LEU A 28 7.92 3.26 6.37
CA LEU A 28 8.91 3.35 7.44
C LEU A 28 9.66 4.67 7.38
N THR A 29 9.84 5.29 8.55
CA THR A 29 10.78 6.40 8.68
C THR A 29 12.19 5.94 8.39
N LYS A 30 13.07 6.87 7.98
CA LYS A 30 14.50 6.57 7.77
C LYS A 30 15.13 5.89 8.99
N PHE A 31 14.78 6.32 10.19
CA PHE A 31 15.25 5.73 11.44
C PHE A 31 14.75 4.28 11.62
N GLN A 32 13.47 4.01 11.37
CA GLN A 32 12.92 2.64 11.42
C GLN A 32 13.59 1.72 10.39
N THR A 33 13.84 2.21 9.18
CA THR A 33 14.54 1.46 8.13
C THR A 33 15.98 1.14 8.52
N GLU A 34 16.69 2.08 9.14
CA GLU A 34 18.04 1.86 9.67
C GLU A 34 18.03 0.83 10.82
N GLN A 35 17.09 0.94 11.76
CA GLN A 35 16.93 -0.04 12.84
C GLN A 35 16.61 -1.45 12.32
N LEU A 36 15.70 -1.56 11.35
CA LEU A 36 15.36 -2.82 10.70
C LEU A 36 16.60 -3.43 10.02
N SER A 37 17.36 -2.62 9.30
CA SER A 37 18.58 -3.07 8.60
C SER A 37 19.61 -3.64 9.57
N VAL A 38 19.86 -2.96 10.70
CA VAL A 38 20.80 -3.43 11.74
C VAL A 38 20.35 -4.77 12.34
N ARG A 39 19.05 -4.95 12.56
CA ARG A 39 18.49 -6.20 13.10
C ARG A 39 18.56 -7.35 12.09
N LEU A 40 18.24 -7.09 10.82
CA LEU A 40 18.31 -8.07 9.74
C LEU A 40 19.75 -8.52 9.48
N GLN A 41 20.74 -7.64 9.63
CA GLN A 41 22.17 -8.00 9.52
C GLN A 41 22.63 -9.04 10.54
N GLN A 42 21.90 -9.22 11.64
CA GLN A 42 22.22 -10.22 12.67
C GLN A 42 21.64 -11.61 12.35
N GLN A 43 20.87 -11.73 11.26
CA GLN A 43 20.25 -13.00 10.83
C GLN A 43 21.26 -13.87 10.08
N SER A 44 21.01 -15.18 10.08
CA SER A 44 21.82 -16.17 9.35
C SER A 44 21.55 -16.13 7.83
N LEU A 45 20.33 -15.73 7.44
CA LEU A 45 19.92 -15.65 6.03
C LEU A 45 20.29 -14.30 5.42
N PRO A 46 20.71 -14.27 4.14
CA PRO A 46 20.81 -13.03 3.40
C PRO A 46 19.44 -12.35 3.28
N TYR A 47 19.43 -11.03 3.24
CA TYR A 47 18.22 -10.25 3.03
C TYR A 47 18.37 -9.25 1.87
N GLN A 48 17.25 -8.96 1.22
CA GLN A 48 17.17 -7.97 0.15
C GLN A 48 15.92 -7.12 0.33
N PHE A 49 16.08 -5.81 0.33
CA PHE A 49 14.94 -4.89 0.21
C PHE A 49 14.36 -4.91 -1.20
N THR A 50 13.05 -5.02 -1.28
CA THR A 50 12.28 -4.99 -2.53
C THR A 50 11.60 -3.63 -2.70
N GLN A 51 11.54 -3.13 -3.93
CA GLN A 51 10.88 -1.84 -4.26
C GLN A 51 9.38 -1.98 -4.58
N LEU A 52 8.80 -3.15 -4.32
CA LEU A 52 7.39 -3.43 -4.55
C LEU A 52 6.58 -3.03 -3.29
N PRO A 53 5.33 -2.55 -3.46
CA PRO A 53 4.48 -2.21 -2.33
C PRO A 53 4.13 -3.45 -1.51
N VAL A 54 3.81 -3.23 -0.22
CA VAL A 54 3.23 -4.27 0.64
C VAL A 54 1.80 -4.53 0.16
N PRO A 55 1.40 -5.78 -0.13
CA PRO A 55 0.04 -6.11 -0.55
C PRO A 55 -1.03 -5.58 0.42
N LYS A 56 -2.19 -5.17 -0.11
CA LYS A 56 -3.24 -4.50 0.69
C LYS A 56 -3.85 -5.44 1.72
N GLU A 57 -3.90 -6.74 1.42
CA GLU A 57 -4.38 -7.81 2.28
C GLU A 57 -3.52 -8.01 3.54
N PHE A 58 -2.24 -7.61 3.51
CA PHE A 58 -1.37 -7.66 4.69
C PHE A 58 -1.56 -6.40 5.53
N THR A 59 -2.59 -6.45 6.36
CA THR A 59 -2.95 -5.37 7.29
C THR A 59 -2.07 -5.33 8.54
N ALA A 60 -1.51 -6.48 8.94
CA ALA A 60 -0.51 -6.62 9.98
C ALA A 60 0.90 -6.77 9.39
N ALA A 61 1.93 -6.69 10.25
CA ALA A 61 3.25 -7.16 9.85
C ALA A 61 3.17 -8.67 9.61
N THR A 62 3.66 -9.12 8.45
CA THR A 62 3.42 -10.49 7.98
C THR A 62 4.72 -11.14 7.55
N LEU A 63 4.93 -12.36 8.04
CA LEU A 63 5.90 -13.28 7.49
C LEU A 63 5.17 -14.25 6.56
N LEU A 64 5.66 -14.37 5.32
CA LEU A 64 5.14 -15.30 4.34
C LEU A 64 6.20 -16.35 4.03
N THR A 65 5.89 -17.62 4.27
CA THR A 65 6.83 -18.72 4.05
C THR A 65 6.14 -19.94 3.44
N SER A 66 6.92 -20.90 2.95
CA SER A 66 6.38 -22.12 2.33
C SER A 66 6.00 -23.16 3.38
N GLU A 67 4.85 -23.83 3.22
CA GLU A 67 4.39 -24.89 4.14
C GLU A 67 5.36 -26.09 4.22
N ASP A 68 6.04 -26.39 3.12
CA ASP A 68 6.90 -27.57 2.95
C ASP A 68 8.37 -27.34 3.35
N LYS A 69 8.77 -26.08 3.57
CA LYS A 69 10.12 -25.67 3.98
C LYS A 69 10.07 -24.76 5.20
N LEU A 70 9.58 -25.32 6.30
CA LEU A 70 9.45 -24.62 7.58
C LEU A 70 10.82 -24.29 8.18
N LEU A 71 11.30 -23.07 7.93
CA LEU A 71 12.47 -22.48 8.59
C LEU A 71 12.06 -21.91 9.95
N THR A 72 11.76 -22.79 10.90
CA THR A 72 11.07 -22.42 12.16
C THR A 72 11.90 -21.45 13.00
N ALA A 73 13.21 -21.69 13.14
CA ALA A 73 14.10 -20.85 13.94
C ALA A 73 14.30 -19.46 13.30
N GLU A 74 14.51 -19.40 11.98
CA GLU A 74 14.66 -18.13 11.25
C GLU A 74 13.36 -17.34 11.26
N THR A 75 12.22 -18.02 11.08
CA THR A 75 10.90 -17.38 11.10
C THR A 75 10.58 -16.81 12.49
N GLU A 76 10.92 -17.53 13.57
CA GLU A 76 10.80 -17.05 14.95
C GLU A 76 11.68 -15.81 15.19
N GLN A 77 12.95 -15.84 14.77
CA GLN A 77 13.85 -14.69 14.89
C GLN A 77 13.33 -13.46 14.13
N LEU A 78 12.76 -13.66 12.95
CA LEU A 78 12.17 -12.57 12.17
C LEU A 78 10.90 -12.04 12.84
N ALA A 79 10.09 -12.89 13.46
CA ALA A 79 8.93 -12.47 14.24
C ALA A 79 9.36 -11.65 15.46
N ASP A 80 10.43 -12.04 16.14
CA ASP A 80 11.01 -11.28 17.26
C ASP A 80 11.52 -9.90 16.81
N ILE A 81 12.09 -9.79 15.61
CA ILE A 81 12.47 -8.49 15.03
C ILE A 81 11.23 -7.61 14.85
N MET A 82 10.14 -8.14 14.27
CA MET A 82 8.89 -7.41 14.10
C MET A 82 8.34 -6.94 15.46
N GLN A 83 8.32 -7.82 16.46
CA GLN A 83 7.85 -7.48 17.81
C GLN A 83 8.73 -6.43 18.50
N ALA A 84 10.04 -6.53 18.38
CA ALA A 84 10.99 -5.55 18.93
C ALA A 84 10.87 -4.17 18.26
N MET A 85 10.25 -4.10 17.07
CA MET A 85 9.91 -2.87 16.38
C MET A 85 8.50 -2.36 16.68
N GLY A 86 7.74 -3.03 17.55
CA GLY A 86 6.40 -2.63 18.00
C GLY A 86 5.24 -3.41 17.36
N TYR A 87 5.51 -4.33 16.43
CA TYR A 87 4.47 -5.00 15.66
C TYR A 87 3.95 -6.28 16.30
N GLN A 88 2.72 -6.65 15.95
CA GLN A 88 2.18 -7.99 16.18
C GLN A 88 2.28 -8.80 14.88
N PRO A 89 3.27 -9.71 14.74
CA PRO A 89 3.49 -10.43 13.49
C PRO A 89 2.43 -11.50 13.25
N GLN A 90 2.02 -11.65 11.99
CA GLN A 90 1.24 -12.77 11.50
C GLN A 90 2.14 -13.69 10.66
N LEU A 91 2.00 -14.99 10.84
CA LEU A 91 2.70 -15.99 10.05
C LEU A 91 1.72 -16.63 9.08
N ASN A 92 1.97 -16.39 7.79
CA ASN A 92 1.18 -16.93 6.70
C ASN A 92 2.01 -17.94 5.93
N TYR A 93 1.34 -19.01 5.50
CA TYR A 93 1.95 -20.03 4.70
C TYR A 93 1.39 -20.06 3.28
N VAL A 94 2.23 -20.37 2.31
CA VAL A 94 1.84 -20.60 0.91
C VAL A 94 2.17 -22.02 0.49
N SER A 95 1.33 -22.57 -0.38
CA SER A 95 1.61 -23.85 -1.03
C SER A 95 2.62 -23.66 -2.18
N VAL A 96 3.33 -24.74 -2.51
CA VAL A 96 4.45 -24.80 -3.48
C VAL A 96 4.11 -24.26 -4.88
N ALA A 97 2.83 -24.08 -5.20
CA ALA A 97 2.39 -23.46 -6.46
C ALA A 97 2.86 -22.00 -6.63
N ASN A 98 3.25 -21.33 -5.55
CA ASN A 98 3.83 -20.00 -5.61
C ASN A 98 5.36 -20.08 -5.68
N HIS A 99 5.90 -20.19 -6.90
CA HIS A 99 7.32 -20.43 -7.20
C HIS A 99 8.32 -19.45 -6.55
N HIS A 100 7.87 -18.29 -6.05
CA HIS A 100 8.74 -17.36 -5.33
C HIS A 100 9.21 -17.89 -3.97
N TYR A 101 8.44 -18.79 -3.33
CA TYR A 101 8.68 -19.26 -1.95
C TYR A 101 9.11 -20.73 -1.87
N SER A 102 9.05 -21.47 -2.99
CA SER A 102 9.37 -22.90 -3.06
C SER A 102 10.81 -23.25 -2.68
N ASP A 103 11.72 -22.27 -2.59
CA ASP A 103 13.13 -22.46 -2.24
C ASP A 103 13.46 -22.16 -0.76
N GLY A 104 12.43 -21.95 0.07
CA GLY A 104 12.60 -21.59 1.48
C GLY A 104 12.83 -20.09 1.70
N ASN A 105 12.60 -19.28 0.67
CA ASN A 105 12.61 -17.82 0.80
C ASN A 105 11.50 -17.37 1.77
N ILE A 106 11.76 -16.27 2.45
CA ILE A 106 10.80 -15.68 3.40
C ILE A 106 10.43 -14.29 2.91
N GLY A 107 9.14 -14.05 2.73
CA GLY A 107 8.60 -12.71 2.53
C GLY A 107 8.46 -12.02 3.89
N PHE A 108 9.18 -10.94 4.09
CA PHE A 108 9.12 -10.11 5.30
C PHE A 108 8.38 -8.82 4.97
N TYR A 109 7.12 -8.72 5.39
CA TYR A 109 6.25 -7.59 5.09
C TYR A 109 6.06 -6.74 6.33
N LEU A 110 6.53 -5.49 6.27
CA LEU A 110 6.46 -4.57 7.39
C LEU A 110 5.99 -3.19 6.95
N ARG A 111 4.86 -2.77 7.51
CA ARG A 111 4.21 -1.50 7.24
C ARG A 111 4.40 -0.59 8.45
N GLY A 112 4.95 0.60 8.26
CA GLY A 112 5.18 1.59 9.32
C GLY A 112 3.94 1.86 10.17
N GLU A 113 4.11 2.06 11.49
CA GLU A 113 3.06 2.68 12.34
C GLU A 113 2.81 4.15 11.96
N GLN A 114 3.70 4.78 11.17
CA GLN A 114 3.39 6.01 10.42
C GLN A 114 2.47 5.74 9.21
N ILE A 115 1.56 4.82 9.42
CA ILE A 115 0.23 4.90 8.90
C ILE A 115 -0.61 5.49 10.05
N GLU A 116 -0.77 6.83 10.08
CA GLU A 116 -2.17 7.29 10.09
C GLU A 116 -2.83 6.42 9.03
N GLN A 117 -3.81 5.57 9.37
CA GLN A 117 -4.53 4.73 8.40
C GLN A 117 -4.64 5.50 7.09
N GLY A 118 -3.81 5.05 6.15
CA GLY A 118 -3.26 5.91 5.12
C GLY A 118 -4.38 6.24 4.20
N PHE A 119 -4.95 7.41 4.41
CA PHE A 119 -5.63 8.20 3.41
C PHE A 119 -4.65 8.38 2.24
N ASP A 120 -4.48 7.35 1.42
CA ASP A 120 -3.85 7.45 0.11
C ASP A 120 -4.88 8.16 -0.74
N LEU A 121 -4.78 9.49 -0.78
CA LEU A 121 -5.72 10.30 -1.53
C LEU A 121 -5.50 9.98 -3.01
N PRO A 122 -6.47 9.33 -3.69
CA PRO A 122 -6.29 8.98 -5.08
C PRO A 122 -6.04 10.26 -5.88
N GLN A 123 -5.05 10.24 -6.77
CA GLN A 123 -4.74 11.45 -7.55
C GLN A 123 -5.92 11.89 -8.42
N GLN A 124 -6.81 10.96 -8.80
CA GLN A 124 -7.97 11.22 -9.64
C GLN A 124 -9.22 10.61 -9.02
N LEU A 125 -10.24 11.45 -8.83
CA LEU A 125 -11.56 11.05 -8.37
C LEU A 125 -12.64 11.70 -9.24
N ARG A 126 -13.88 11.34 -8.95
CA ARG A 126 -15.06 11.98 -9.50
C ARG A 126 -16.01 12.42 -8.42
N THR A 127 -16.77 13.47 -8.70
CA THR A 127 -17.90 13.84 -7.85
C THR A 127 -19.03 12.81 -7.97
N THR A 128 -19.66 12.48 -6.86
CA THR A 128 -20.82 11.57 -6.78
C THR A 128 -21.74 11.96 -5.63
N GLY A 129 -22.99 11.52 -5.63
CA GLY A 129 -23.96 11.82 -4.57
C GLY A 129 -24.14 13.33 -4.34
N CYS A 130 -24.09 14.11 -5.41
CA CYS A 130 -24.27 15.56 -5.37
C CYS A 130 -25.71 15.94 -5.04
N VAL A 131 -25.89 17.08 -4.36
CA VAL A 131 -27.23 17.67 -4.14
C VAL A 131 -27.91 18.05 -5.46
N GLU A 132 -27.15 18.60 -6.41
CA GLU A 132 -27.62 18.82 -7.77
C GLU A 132 -26.99 17.79 -8.72
N ASP A 133 -27.83 17.00 -9.38
CA ASP A 133 -27.37 15.88 -10.21
C ASP A 133 -26.40 16.27 -11.32
N ARG A 134 -26.54 17.50 -11.84
CA ARG A 134 -25.67 18.03 -12.90
C ARG A 134 -24.20 18.09 -12.49
N TYR A 135 -23.87 18.11 -11.20
CA TYR A 135 -22.51 18.15 -10.70
C TYR A 135 -21.92 16.77 -10.41
N ASN A 136 -22.66 15.68 -10.64
CA ASN A 136 -22.06 14.35 -10.61
C ASN A 136 -21.05 14.18 -11.76
N ASN A 137 -20.09 13.29 -11.57
CA ASN A 137 -19.11 12.87 -12.58
C ASN A 137 -18.09 13.93 -13.01
N LEU A 138 -17.97 15.07 -12.32
CA LEU A 138 -16.90 16.05 -12.54
C LEU A 138 -15.56 15.42 -12.18
N LYS A 139 -14.52 15.72 -12.96
CA LYS A 139 -13.16 15.23 -12.69
C LYS A 139 -12.53 16.05 -11.57
N VAL A 140 -11.98 15.36 -10.59
CA VAL A 140 -11.27 15.94 -9.45
C VAL A 140 -9.86 15.38 -9.43
N ARG A 141 -8.85 16.25 -9.39
CA ARG A 141 -7.45 15.85 -9.41
C ARG A 141 -6.69 16.49 -8.25
N PHE A 142 -6.06 15.67 -7.42
CA PHE A 142 -5.19 16.11 -6.34
C PHE A 142 -3.73 16.09 -6.79
N PHE A 143 -2.98 17.15 -6.44
CA PHE A 143 -1.55 17.28 -6.69
C PHE A 143 -0.94 18.25 -5.69
N ASP A 144 0.10 17.81 -4.98
CA ASP A 144 0.70 18.55 -3.86
C ASP A 144 -0.37 19.07 -2.88
N ASN A 145 -0.43 20.38 -2.64
CA ASN A 145 -1.43 21.05 -1.80
C ASN A 145 -2.63 21.60 -2.58
N LEU A 146 -2.77 21.23 -3.86
CA LEU A 146 -3.82 21.71 -4.75
C LEU A 146 -4.78 20.60 -5.15
N VAL A 147 -6.03 21.00 -5.34
CA VAL A 147 -7.07 20.17 -5.95
C VAL A 147 -7.70 20.95 -7.11
N GLU A 148 -7.86 20.28 -8.24
CA GLU A 148 -8.44 20.83 -9.44
C GLU A 148 -9.75 20.13 -9.77
N VAL A 149 -10.82 20.91 -9.91
CA VAL A 149 -12.14 20.44 -10.35
C VAL A 149 -12.41 20.95 -11.75
N THR A 150 -12.66 20.03 -12.69
CA THR A 150 -13.11 20.40 -14.04
C THR A 150 -14.62 20.67 -14.01
N LEU A 151 -15.02 21.92 -14.17
CA LEU A 151 -16.41 22.37 -14.15
C LEU A 151 -17.15 22.02 -15.45
N LEU A 152 -18.48 22.18 -15.44
CA LEU A 152 -19.36 21.85 -16.58
C LEU A 152 -19.02 22.57 -17.88
N ASN A 153 -18.48 23.80 -17.79
CA ASN A 153 -18.04 24.59 -18.94
C ASN A 153 -16.61 24.25 -19.39
N GLY A 154 -15.98 23.22 -18.80
CA GLY A 154 -14.59 22.83 -19.06
C GLY A 154 -13.54 23.68 -18.33
N ALA A 155 -13.94 24.74 -17.62
CA ALA A 155 -13.02 25.53 -16.81
C ALA A 155 -12.48 24.70 -15.64
N ARG A 156 -11.23 24.96 -15.26
CA ARG A 156 -10.57 24.30 -14.13
C ARG A 156 -10.60 25.23 -12.93
N ALA A 157 -11.35 24.85 -11.89
CA ALA A 157 -11.27 25.50 -10.60
C ALA A 157 -10.10 24.90 -9.83
N GLN A 158 -9.13 25.73 -9.45
CA GLN A 158 -8.02 25.33 -8.58
C GLN A 158 -8.32 25.79 -7.15
N LEU A 159 -8.12 24.87 -6.22
CA LEU A 159 -8.41 25.05 -4.80
C LEU A 159 -7.23 24.54 -3.99
N VAL A 160 -7.16 24.97 -2.73
CA VAL A 160 -6.16 24.46 -1.78
C VAL A 160 -6.84 23.41 -0.91
N TRP A 161 -6.14 22.32 -0.63
CA TRP A 161 -6.64 21.31 0.29
C TRP A 161 -5.66 21.07 1.43
N GLN A 162 -6.18 20.59 2.54
CA GLN A 162 -5.42 20.22 3.73
C GLN A 162 -5.91 18.87 4.26
N ARG A 163 -4.97 18.09 4.77
CA ARG A 163 -5.24 16.81 5.43
C ARG A 163 -5.29 16.99 6.94
N TYR A 164 -6.25 16.30 7.56
CA TYR A 164 -6.34 16.05 9.00
C TYR A 164 -6.56 14.54 9.19
N GLU A 165 -6.29 14.01 10.39
CA GLU A 165 -6.22 12.56 10.68
C GLU A 165 -7.29 11.71 9.95
N ASN A 166 -8.57 12.11 10.02
CA ASN A 166 -9.69 11.33 9.47
C ASN A 166 -10.53 12.08 8.40
N TYR A 167 -10.09 13.27 7.98
CA TYR A 167 -10.84 14.08 7.01
C TYR A 167 -9.92 15.02 6.23
N LEU A 168 -10.30 15.34 4.99
CA LEU A 168 -9.69 16.45 4.26
C LEU A 168 -10.58 17.69 4.32
N VAL A 169 -9.97 18.85 4.15
CA VAL A 169 -10.66 20.13 3.96
C VAL A 169 -10.23 20.73 2.63
N ILE A 170 -11.20 21.10 1.79
CA ILE A 170 -10.98 21.86 0.56
C ILE A 170 -11.40 23.30 0.82
N ASN A 171 -10.48 24.23 0.59
CA ASN A 171 -10.67 25.67 0.75
C ASN A 171 -10.87 26.33 -0.62
N TYR A 172 -11.94 27.11 -0.76
CA TYR A 172 -12.26 27.87 -1.97
C TYR A 172 -12.71 29.28 -1.64
N ARG A 173 -11.88 30.29 -1.96
CA ARG A 173 -12.18 31.69 -1.64
C ARG A 173 -12.52 31.81 -0.14
N ASP A 174 -13.72 32.26 0.19
CA ASP A 174 -14.20 32.49 1.56
C ASP A 174 -15.01 31.32 2.13
N THR A 175 -14.99 30.14 1.47
CA THR A 175 -15.68 28.94 1.94
C THR A 175 -14.73 27.76 2.08
N SER A 176 -15.14 26.78 2.88
CA SER A 176 -14.45 25.49 3.01
C SER A 176 -15.46 24.36 3.07
N GLN A 177 -15.05 23.18 2.62
CA GLN A 177 -15.81 21.95 2.76
C GLN A 177 -14.92 20.86 3.34
N SER A 178 -15.43 20.15 4.35
CA SER A 178 -14.73 19.02 4.94
C SER A 178 -15.33 17.70 4.46
N TYR A 179 -14.48 16.69 4.32
CA TYR A 179 -14.84 15.41 3.77
C TYR A 179 -14.24 14.28 4.60
N THR A 180 -15.09 13.35 5.04
CA THR A 180 -14.66 12.16 5.78
C THR A 180 -14.46 10.99 4.82
N HIS A 181 -13.33 10.30 4.97
CA HIS A 181 -12.97 9.13 4.17
C HIS A 181 -13.67 7.86 4.67
N SER A 182 -13.96 6.99 3.72
CA SER A 182 -14.43 5.62 3.92
C SER A 182 -14.06 4.80 2.69
N SER A 183 -13.90 3.49 2.86
CA SER A 183 -13.62 2.58 1.73
C SER A 183 -14.74 1.55 1.53
N PRO A 184 -15.97 1.97 1.16
CA PRO A 184 -17.07 1.04 0.98
C PRO A 184 -16.93 0.23 -0.31
N LEU A 185 -17.61 -0.91 -0.35
CA LEU A 185 -17.96 -1.57 -1.60
C LEU A 185 -19.09 -0.79 -2.27
N VAL A 186 -18.96 -0.53 -3.58
CA VAL A 186 -19.97 0.16 -4.36
C VAL A 186 -20.46 -0.72 -5.51
N ALA A 187 -21.78 -0.72 -5.72
CA ALA A 187 -22.39 -1.48 -6.81
C ALA A 187 -22.00 -0.89 -8.17
N THR A 188 -21.48 -1.74 -9.05
CA THR A 188 -21.17 -1.40 -10.45
C THR A 188 -21.85 -2.41 -11.39
N PRO A 189 -21.91 -2.15 -12.70
CA PRO A 189 -22.34 -3.15 -13.68
C PRO A 189 -21.52 -4.46 -13.67
N PHE A 190 -20.34 -4.46 -13.05
CA PHE A 190 -19.45 -5.62 -12.92
C PHE A 190 -19.43 -6.22 -11.51
N GLY A 191 -20.48 -5.95 -10.72
CA GLY A 191 -20.58 -6.37 -9.31
C GLY A 191 -20.10 -5.31 -8.33
N GLU A 192 -20.03 -5.68 -7.05
CA GLU A 192 -19.49 -4.81 -6.02
C GLU A 192 -17.98 -4.62 -6.20
N LYS A 193 -17.54 -3.36 -6.20
CA LYS A 193 -16.13 -3.00 -6.37
C LYS A 193 -15.65 -2.16 -5.18
N PRO A 194 -14.41 -2.33 -4.73
CA PRO A 194 -13.84 -1.47 -3.70
C PRO A 194 -13.75 -0.03 -4.21
N SER A 195 -13.93 0.92 -3.29
CA SER A 195 -13.84 2.35 -3.59
C SER A 195 -13.15 3.09 -2.47
N ASP A 196 -12.63 4.27 -2.78
CA ASP A 196 -12.39 5.31 -1.76
C ASP A 196 -13.41 6.42 -1.96
N THR A 197 -14.14 6.73 -0.89
CA THR A 197 -15.22 7.72 -0.88
C THR A 197 -14.99 8.74 0.22
N PHE A 198 -14.90 10.00 -0.18
CA PHE A 198 -14.78 11.18 0.68
C PHE A 198 -16.12 11.88 0.69
N ARG A 199 -16.93 11.62 1.72
CA ARG A 199 -18.28 12.19 1.84
C ARG A 199 -18.20 13.56 2.47
N TYR A 200 -18.86 14.56 1.87
CA TYR A 200 -18.93 15.89 2.46
C TYR A 200 -19.70 15.86 3.79
N ASN A 201 -19.26 16.65 4.76
CA ASN A 201 -19.76 16.60 6.13
C ASN A 201 -20.93 17.56 6.38
N ALA A 202 -21.03 18.65 5.63
CA ALA A 202 -22.09 19.64 5.77
C ALA A 202 -22.53 20.19 4.41
N HIS A 203 -23.79 20.61 4.31
CA HIS A 203 -24.24 21.36 3.14
C HIS A 203 -23.77 22.81 3.24
N ILE A 204 -23.14 23.33 2.19
CA ILE A 204 -22.72 24.74 2.08
C ILE A 204 -23.58 25.49 1.05
N GLU A 205 -23.77 26.80 1.23
CA GLU A 205 -24.57 27.62 0.29
C GLU A 205 -23.95 27.72 -1.10
N GLY A 206 -22.63 27.64 -1.18
CA GLY A 206 -21.93 27.56 -2.45
C GLY A 206 -20.41 27.49 -2.30
N PRO A 207 -19.71 27.07 -3.38
CA PRO A 207 -20.28 26.59 -4.63
C PRO A 207 -20.89 25.18 -4.53
N GLN A 208 -22.02 24.97 -5.21
CA GLN A 208 -22.84 23.75 -5.08
C GLN A 208 -22.14 22.46 -5.52
N TRP A 209 -21.13 22.54 -6.38
CA TRP A 209 -20.31 21.38 -6.77
C TRP A 209 -19.36 20.89 -5.66
N LEU A 210 -19.22 21.61 -4.55
CA LEU A 210 -18.56 21.10 -3.32
C LEU A 210 -19.52 20.31 -2.42
N ASN A 211 -20.84 20.39 -2.64
CA ASN A 211 -21.86 19.55 -1.99
C ASN A 211 -21.99 18.18 -2.68
N CYS A 212 -20.85 17.57 -2.98
CA CYS A 212 -20.71 16.30 -3.66
C CYS A 212 -19.71 15.44 -2.90
N SER A 213 -19.90 14.13 -2.84
CA SER A 213 -18.83 13.24 -2.39
C SER A 213 -17.76 13.13 -3.47
N LEU A 214 -16.52 12.84 -3.10
CA LEU A 214 -15.43 12.54 -4.02
C LEU A 214 -15.20 11.03 -3.99
N GLN A 215 -15.15 10.37 -5.15
CA GLN A 215 -15.05 8.91 -5.20
C GLN A 215 -14.15 8.44 -6.34
N VAL A 216 -13.37 7.41 -6.05
CA VAL A 216 -12.76 6.54 -7.05
C VAL A 216 -13.27 5.12 -6.82
N VAL A 217 -13.54 4.40 -7.91
CA VAL A 217 -13.93 2.99 -7.87
C VAL A 217 -12.83 2.20 -8.55
N TYR A 218 -12.31 1.18 -7.87
CA TYR A 218 -11.22 0.36 -8.39
C TYR A 218 -11.80 -0.77 -9.25
N MET A 219 -11.39 -0.78 -10.51
CA MET A 219 -11.75 -1.81 -11.48
C MET A 219 -10.58 -2.78 -11.58
N ASP A 220 -10.53 -3.74 -10.66
CA ASP A 220 -9.58 -4.87 -10.75
C ASP A 220 -9.74 -5.65 -12.06
#